data_AF-A0A6M0A5H3-F1
#
_entry.id   AF-A0A6M0A5H3-F1
#
_cell.length_a   1.000
_cell.length_b   1.000
_cell.length_c   1.000
_cell.angle_alpha   90.00
_cell.angle_beta   90.00
_cell.angle_gamma   90.00
#
_symmetry.space_group_name_H-M   'P 1'
#
loop_
_entity.id
_entity.type
_entity.pdbx_description
1 polymer ?
#
loop_
_entity_poly.entity_id
_entity_poly.type
_entity_poly.pdbx_seq_one_letter_code
_entity_poly.pdbx_strand_id
1 'polypeptide(L)'
;MKRRPQTTTEPSRFNYATIAILGGVFVLGIGIGIAFSSTANFTPQNVASREFIDRSVPNPELCVQFGASAMVTNMRVFLTLNPFNVYVSQPNIKPGCVIRRNNWSILEKRNLVNNEQVRDCKNRMNTFGYTGNINDDPEINCIYQNDSAQNLFLPDQLGPGGNAPENNF
;
A
#
# COMPACT_ATOMS: atom_id res chain seq x y z
N MET A 1 -23.08 70.98 22.33
CA MET A 1 -21.85 70.70 21.54
C MET A 1 -21.83 69.22 21.19
N LYS A 2 -21.93 68.86 19.90
CA LYS A 2 -21.94 67.47 19.42
C LYS A 2 -20.67 67.26 18.58
N ARG A 3 -19.71 66.47 19.08
CA ARG A 3 -18.49 66.10 18.33
C ARG A 3 -18.84 65.02 17.31
N ARG A 4 -18.51 65.24 16.04
CA ARG A 4 -18.53 64.23 14.96
C ARG A 4 -17.10 63.68 14.77
N PRO A 5 -16.92 62.39 14.47
CA PRO A 5 -15.60 61.81 14.21
C PRO A 5 -15.17 62.14 12.77
N GLN A 6 -13.90 62.48 12.57
CA GLN A 6 -13.26 62.47 11.25
C GLN A 6 -12.73 61.06 10.98
N THR A 7 -13.25 60.42 9.94
CA THR A 7 -12.72 59.17 9.40
C THR A 7 -11.67 59.53 8.35
N THR A 8 -10.41 59.22 8.63
CA THR A 8 -9.31 59.37 7.66
C THR A 8 -9.37 58.20 6.69
N THR A 9 -9.85 58.42 5.47
CA THR A 9 -9.75 57.45 4.36
C THR A 9 -8.46 57.75 3.60
N GLU A 10 -7.45 56.89 3.74
CA GLU A 10 -6.29 56.91 2.83
C GLU A 10 -6.73 56.52 1.42
N PRO A 11 -6.32 57.25 0.37
CA PRO A 11 -6.56 56.84 -1.01
C PRO A 11 -5.57 55.72 -1.37
N SER A 12 -6.14 54.56 -1.67
CA SER A 12 -5.46 53.42 -2.28
C SER A 12 -4.64 53.87 -3.51
N ARG A 13 -3.31 53.71 -3.44
CA ARG A 13 -2.38 53.93 -4.57
C ARG A 13 -2.07 52.61 -5.29
N PHE A 14 -3.08 51.82 -5.65
CA PHE A 14 -2.83 50.68 -6.52
C PHE A 14 -2.71 51.17 -7.97
N ASN A 15 -1.45 51.34 -8.40
CA ASN A 15 -1.14 51.67 -9.78
C ASN A 15 -1.59 50.50 -10.68
N TYR A 16 -2.40 50.80 -11.69
CA TYR A 16 -2.90 49.82 -12.66
C TYR A 16 -1.78 49.03 -13.34
N ALA A 17 -0.61 49.65 -13.52
CA ALA A 17 0.60 48.98 -14.02
C ALA A 17 1.08 47.86 -13.08
N THR A 18 1.00 48.05 -11.77
CA THR A 18 1.39 47.04 -10.78
C THR A 18 0.43 45.85 -10.79
N ILE A 19 -0.87 46.10 -10.95
CA ILE A 19 -1.88 45.03 -11.07
C ILE A 19 -1.67 44.22 -12.35
N ALA A 20 -1.37 44.88 -13.46
CA ALA A 20 -1.08 44.21 -14.73
C ALA A 20 0.17 43.32 -14.65
N ILE A 21 1.23 43.80 -13.99
CA ILE A 21 2.46 43.02 -13.78
C ILE A 21 2.19 41.79 -12.90
N LEU A 22 1.47 41.95 -11.79
CA LEU A 22 1.13 40.84 -10.90
C LEU A 22 0.26 39.78 -11.60
N GLY A 23 -0.72 40.21 -12.40
CA GLY A 23 -1.54 39.31 -13.21
C GLY A 23 -0.71 38.56 -14.26
N GLY A 24 0.21 39.25 -14.93
CA GLY A 24 1.11 38.64 -15.91
C GLY A 24 2.01 37.57 -15.29
N VAL A 25 2.66 37.86 -14.16
CA VAL A 25 3.52 36.90 -13.44
C VAL A 25 2.70 35.70 -12.94
N PHE A 26 1.46 35.91 -12.50
CA PHE A 26 0.59 34.82 -12.05
C PHE A 26 0.21 33.86 -13.17
N VAL A 27 -0.19 34.38 -14.34
CA VAL A 27 -0.52 33.54 -15.51
C VAL A 27 0.72 32.79 -16.02
N LEU A 28 1.88 33.44 -16.04
CA LEU A 28 3.17 32.80 -16.35
C LEU A 28 3.50 31.69 -15.35
N GLY A 29 3.31 31.93 -14.05
CA GLY A 29 3.53 30.94 -13.00
C GLY A 29 2.63 29.71 -13.15
N ILE A 30 1.34 29.91 -13.47
CA ILE A 30 0.41 28.81 -13.77
C ILE A 30 0.84 28.05 -15.02
N GLY A 31 1.16 28.76 -16.11
CA GLY A 31 1.57 28.11 -17.36
C GLY A 31 2.82 27.25 -17.21
N ILE A 32 3.82 27.78 -16.50
CA ILE A 32 5.06 27.06 -16.18
C ILE A 32 4.76 25.88 -15.22
N GLY A 33 3.95 26.10 -14.18
CA GLY A 33 3.57 25.06 -13.22
C GLY A 33 2.83 23.88 -13.87
N ILE A 34 1.92 24.15 -14.81
CA ILE A 34 1.21 23.10 -15.56
C ILE A 34 2.18 22.34 -16.47
N ALA A 35 3.08 23.04 -17.18
CA ALA A 35 4.08 22.40 -18.04
C ALA A 35 4.99 21.45 -17.23
N PHE A 36 5.52 21.89 -16.07
CA PHE A 36 6.31 21.04 -15.19
C PHE A 36 5.51 19.89 -14.55
N SER A 37 4.24 20.13 -14.20
CA SER A 37 3.36 19.06 -13.69
C SER A 37 3.03 18.01 -14.75
N SER A 38 2.98 18.40 -16.02
CA SER A 38 2.67 17.52 -17.15
C SER A 38 3.87 16.72 -17.68
N THR A 39 5.10 17.16 -17.42
CA THR A 39 6.33 16.44 -17.80
C THR A 39 6.99 15.69 -16.64
N ALA A 40 6.26 15.53 -15.53
CA ALA A 40 6.70 14.61 -14.47
C ALA A 40 6.60 13.17 -15.00
N ASN A 41 7.69 12.67 -15.57
CA ASN A 41 7.91 11.24 -15.74
C ASN A 41 8.02 10.63 -14.33
N PHE A 42 6.88 10.34 -13.72
CA PHE A 42 6.81 9.51 -12.53
C PHE A 42 7.22 8.10 -12.95
N THR A 43 8.52 7.80 -12.93
CA THR A 43 8.97 6.41 -12.74
C THR A 43 8.49 6.02 -11.35
N PRO A 44 7.42 5.21 -11.22
CA PRO A 44 6.80 4.99 -9.93
C PRO A 44 7.67 4.00 -9.16
N GLN A 45 8.70 4.50 -8.48
CA GLN A 45 9.36 3.78 -7.39
C GLN A 45 8.58 3.90 -6.07
N ASN A 46 7.50 4.69 -6.04
CA ASN A 46 6.69 4.92 -4.86
C ASN A 46 5.40 4.09 -4.89
N VAL A 47 5.35 3.03 -4.09
CA VAL A 47 4.17 2.24 -3.69
C VAL A 47 3.21 3.02 -2.76
N ALA A 48 3.06 4.33 -2.96
CA ALA A 48 2.46 5.25 -1.97
C ALA A 48 0.92 5.29 -1.98
N SER A 49 0.24 4.50 -2.81
CA SER A 49 -1.21 4.45 -2.84
C SER A 49 -1.68 3.01 -2.80
N ARG A 50 -2.37 2.62 -1.71
CA ARG A 50 -3.03 1.31 -1.58
C ARG A 50 -3.87 0.98 -2.82
N GLU A 51 -4.51 1.98 -3.40
CA GLU A 51 -5.23 1.89 -4.67
C GLU A 51 -4.38 1.41 -5.87
N PHE A 52 -3.11 1.85 -5.97
CA PHE A 52 -2.21 1.39 -7.03
C PHE A 52 -1.80 -0.08 -6.83
N ILE A 53 -1.69 -0.51 -5.58
CA ILE A 53 -1.36 -1.90 -5.24
C ILE A 53 -2.57 -2.77 -5.53
N ASP A 54 -3.75 -2.40 -5.04
CA ASP A 54 -4.99 -3.14 -5.25
C ASP A 54 -5.35 -3.28 -6.75
N ARG A 55 -5.13 -2.24 -7.56
CA ARG A 55 -5.34 -2.31 -9.01
C ARG A 55 -4.27 -3.08 -9.78
N SER A 56 -3.07 -3.22 -9.22
CA SER A 56 -1.99 -3.99 -9.86
C SER A 56 -1.97 -5.45 -9.45
N VAL A 57 -2.83 -5.86 -8.51
CA VAL A 57 -3.01 -7.27 -8.14
C VAL A 57 -3.55 -8.08 -9.32
N PRO A 58 -3.01 -9.29 -9.55
CA PRO A 58 -3.59 -10.20 -10.51
C PRO A 58 -5.01 -10.59 -10.13
N ASN A 59 -5.96 -10.32 -11.04
CA ASN A 59 -7.38 -10.61 -10.88
C ASN A 59 -7.97 -9.91 -9.63
N PRO A 60 -8.04 -8.57 -9.64
CA PRO A 60 -8.38 -7.79 -8.44
C PRO A 60 -9.77 -8.12 -7.91
N GLU A 61 -10.76 -8.37 -8.77
CA GLU A 61 -12.12 -8.74 -8.35
C GLU A 61 -12.14 -10.08 -7.61
N LEU A 62 -11.36 -11.06 -8.08
CA LEU A 62 -11.24 -12.36 -7.42
C LEU A 62 -10.54 -12.20 -6.07
N CYS A 63 -9.44 -11.45 -6.05
CA CYS A 63 -8.68 -11.26 -4.84
C CYS A 63 -9.50 -10.56 -3.75
N VAL A 64 -10.25 -9.52 -4.08
CA VAL A 64 -11.12 -8.82 -3.12
C VAL A 64 -12.24 -9.74 -2.60
N GLN A 65 -12.82 -10.58 -3.47
CA GLN A 65 -13.92 -11.50 -3.08
C GLN A 65 -13.44 -12.65 -2.20
N PHE A 66 -12.34 -13.30 -2.56
CA PHE A 66 -11.92 -14.57 -1.96
C PHE A 66 -10.69 -14.45 -1.05
N GLY A 67 -10.05 -13.28 -1.00
CA GLY A 67 -8.74 -13.07 -0.41
C GLY A 67 -8.50 -11.63 0.06
N ALA A 68 -7.22 -11.24 0.01
CA ALA A 68 -6.74 -9.88 0.24
C ALA A 68 -5.52 -9.60 -0.63
N SER A 69 -5.44 -8.38 -1.16
CA SER A 69 -4.28 -7.89 -1.91
C SER A 69 -3.01 -7.97 -1.07
N ALA A 70 -1.91 -8.38 -1.68
CA ALA A 70 -0.63 -8.51 -1.02
C ALA A 70 0.53 -8.00 -1.88
N MET A 71 1.56 -7.50 -1.21
CA MET A 71 2.87 -7.25 -1.82
C MET A 71 3.78 -8.44 -1.53
N VAL A 72 4.07 -9.23 -2.55
CA VAL A 72 4.97 -10.37 -2.44
C VAL A 72 6.39 -9.86 -2.63
N THR A 73 7.24 -10.10 -1.63
CA THR A 73 8.62 -9.63 -1.62
C THR A 73 9.58 -10.80 -1.60
N ASN A 74 10.38 -10.91 -2.65
CA ASN A 74 11.43 -11.91 -2.76
C ASN A 74 12.78 -11.26 -2.41
N MET A 75 13.32 -11.62 -1.25
CA MET A 75 14.64 -11.18 -0.78
C MET A 75 15.42 -12.34 -0.16
N ARG A 76 16.74 -12.25 -0.18
CA ARG A 76 17.63 -13.19 0.51
C ARG A 76 18.20 -12.53 1.75
N VAL A 77 18.15 -13.26 2.86
CA VAL A 77 18.80 -12.88 4.11
C VAL A 77 20.01 -13.80 4.29
N PHE A 78 21.20 -13.22 4.37
CA PHE A 78 22.45 -13.94 4.59
C PHE A 78 22.88 -13.77 6.04
N LEU A 79 23.09 -14.88 6.74
CA LEU A 79 23.64 -14.89 8.08
C LEU A 79 25.03 -15.52 8.02
N THR A 80 26.07 -14.76 8.34
CA THR A 80 27.41 -15.31 8.54
C THR A 80 27.57 -15.68 10.02
N LEU A 81 28.29 -16.76 10.33
CA LEU A 81 28.48 -17.24 11.71
C LEU A 81 29.85 -16.89 12.29
N ASN A 82 30.82 -16.54 11.43
CA ASN A 82 32.15 -16.12 11.85
C ASN A 82 32.82 -15.22 10.79
N PRO A 83 32.88 -13.90 10.98
CA PRO A 83 32.21 -13.13 12.04
C PRO A 83 30.68 -13.13 11.85
N PHE A 84 29.91 -12.93 12.93
CA PHE A 84 28.45 -12.87 12.84
C PHE A 84 27.98 -11.58 12.17
N ASN A 85 27.34 -11.68 11.01
CA ASN A 85 26.77 -10.54 10.27
C ASN A 85 25.48 -10.94 9.56
N VAL A 86 24.62 -9.96 9.33
CA VAL A 86 23.36 -10.12 8.59
C VAL A 86 23.35 -9.17 7.38
N TYR A 87 23.13 -9.71 6.19
CA TYR A 87 22.99 -8.95 4.96
C TYR A 87 21.66 -9.25 4.27
N VAL A 88 21.06 -8.25 3.65
CA VAL A 88 19.79 -8.40 2.92
C VAL A 88 20.02 -7.98 1.47
N SER A 89 19.59 -8.81 0.53
CA SER A 89 19.65 -8.45 -0.89
C SER A 89 18.60 -7.40 -1.25
N GLN A 90 18.80 -6.68 -2.35
CA GLN A 90 17.75 -5.82 -2.90
C GLN A 90 16.45 -6.63 -3.11
N PRO A 91 15.31 -6.21 -2.54
CA PRO A 91 14.06 -6.95 -2.67
C PRO A 91 13.45 -6.78 -4.06
N ASN A 92 12.95 -7.87 -4.64
CA ASN A 92 12.06 -7.82 -5.80
C ASN A 92 10.61 -7.87 -5.30
N ILE A 93 9.83 -6.83 -5.59
CA ILE A 93 8.44 -6.69 -5.14
C ILE A 93 7.52 -6.99 -6.33
N LYS A 94 6.55 -7.88 -6.11
CA LYS A 94 5.49 -8.20 -7.06
C LYS A 94 4.12 -8.05 -6.39
N PRO A 95 3.09 -7.63 -7.13
CA PRO A 95 1.73 -7.69 -6.63
C PRO A 95 1.26 -9.15 -6.59
N GLY A 96 0.48 -9.50 -5.57
CA GLY A 96 -0.08 -10.82 -5.39
C GLY A 96 -1.34 -10.79 -4.54
N CYS A 97 -1.85 -11.97 -4.24
CA CYS A 97 -3.08 -12.11 -3.48
C CYS A 97 -2.95 -13.26 -2.48
N VAL A 98 -3.46 -13.06 -1.26
CA VAL A 98 -3.58 -14.09 -0.24
C VAL A 98 -5.03 -14.53 -0.15
N ILE A 99 -5.32 -15.80 -0.43
CA ILE A 99 -6.67 -16.36 -0.38
C ILE A 99 -7.05 -16.66 1.07
N ARG A 100 -8.31 -16.43 1.45
CA ARG A 100 -8.85 -16.81 2.77
C ARG A 100 -9.00 -18.33 2.88
N ARG A 101 -8.80 -18.88 4.09
CA ARG A 101 -8.80 -20.35 4.31
C ARG A 101 -10.11 -21.04 3.91
N ASN A 102 -11.24 -20.36 4.03
CA ASN A 102 -12.55 -20.86 3.65
C ASN A 102 -12.81 -20.87 2.13
N ASN A 103 -11.97 -20.20 1.34
CA ASN A 103 -12.17 -19.99 -0.09
C ASN A 103 -11.21 -20.78 -0.99
N TRP A 104 -10.41 -21.71 -0.44
CA TRP A 104 -9.42 -22.48 -1.24
C TRP A 104 -10.02 -23.31 -2.37
N SER A 105 -11.30 -23.64 -2.28
CA SER A 105 -12.02 -24.34 -3.36
C SER A 105 -11.96 -23.61 -4.70
N ILE A 106 -11.69 -22.30 -4.74
CA ILE A 106 -11.47 -21.56 -5.99
C ILE A 106 -10.20 -22.03 -6.72
N LEU A 107 -9.15 -22.37 -5.97
CA LEU A 107 -7.88 -22.84 -6.52
C LEU A 107 -8.02 -24.29 -7.00
N GLU A 108 -8.74 -25.13 -6.24
CA GLU A 108 -9.03 -26.53 -6.61
C GLU A 108 -9.89 -26.60 -7.87
N LYS A 109 -10.96 -25.78 -7.96
CA LYS A 109 -11.85 -25.72 -9.14
C LYS A 109 -11.12 -25.30 -10.42
N ARG A 110 -10.05 -24.52 -10.28
CA ARG A 110 -9.19 -24.08 -11.39
C ARG A 110 -8.02 -25.03 -11.65
N ASN A 111 -7.96 -26.13 -10.91
CA ASN A 111 -6.90 -27.14 -10.98
C ASN A 111 -5.49 -26.57 -10.72
N LEU A 112 -5.42 -25.54 -9.88
CA LEU A 112 -4.19 -24.84 -9.53
C LEU A 112 -3.51 -25.42 -8.28
N VAL A 113 -4.29 -26.12 -7.47
CA VAL A 113 -3.82 -26.93 -6.34
C VAL A 113 -4.58 -28.25 -6.34
N ASN A 114 -3.94 -29.31 -5.86
CA ASN A 114 -4.57 -30.62 -5.69
C ASN A 114 -4.96 -30.86 -4.21
N ASN A 115 -5.77 -31.91 -3.99
CA ASN A 115 -6.26 -32.28 -2.66
C ASN A 115 -5.13 -32.53 -1.63
N GLU A 116 -3.99 -33.06 -2.08
CA GLU A 116 -2.84 -33.34 -1.21
C GLU A 116 -2.16 -32.04 -0.76
N GLN A 117 -1.90 -31.11 -1.69
CA GLN A 117 -1.37 -29.78 -1.40
C GLN A 117 -2.29 -29.01 -0.45
N VAL A 118 -3.61 -29.08 -0.67
CA VAL A 118 -4.61 -28.46 0.21
C VAL A 118 -4.52 -29.04 1.61
N ARG A 119 -4.49 -30.36 1.74
CA ARG A 119 -4.40 -31.04 3.04
C ARG A 119 -3.10 -30.67 3.76
N ASP A 120 -1.97 -30.73 3.06
CA ASP A 120 -0.65 -30.44 3.64
C ASP A 120 -0.53 -28.99 4.07
N CYS A 121 -1.07 -28.06 3.28
CA CYS A 121 -1.11 -26.65 3.63
C CYS A 121 -2.00 -26.39 4.85
N LYS A 122 -3.19 -27.01 4.89
CA LYS A 122 -4.13 -26.89 6.01
C LYS A 122 -3.56 -27.39 7.32
N ASN A 123 -2.84 -28.52 7.30
CA ASN A 123 -2.27 -29.15 8.50
C ASN A 123 -1.23 -28.27 9.20
N ARG A 124 -0.66 -27.28 8.51
CA ARG A 124 0.34 -26.36 9.06
C ARG A 124 -0.23 -25.02 9.50
N MET A 125 -1.56 -24.88 9.56
CA MET A 125 -2.24 -23.60 9.82
C MET A 125 -1.83 -22.50 8.84
N ASN A 126 -1.49 -22.89 7.61
CA ASN A 126 -1.06 -21.98 6.54
C ASN A 126 -2.26 -21.51 5.69
N THR A 127 -1.99 -20.60 4.76
CA THR A 127 -2.90 -20.22 3.68
C THR A 127 -2.21 -20.19 2.31
N PHE A 128 -2.97 -20.05 1.23
CA PHE A 128 -2.40 -19.92 -0.11
C PHE A 128 -2.24 -18.46 -0.49
N GLY A 129 -1.06 -18.12 -1.00
CA GLY A 129 -0.80 -16.88 -1.73
C GLY A 129 -0.48 -17.19 -3.19
N TYR A 130 -0.78 -16.25 -4.08
CA TYR A 130 -0.38 -16.35 -5.48
C TYR A 130 0.13 -15.03 -6.06
N THR A 131 0.98 -15.14 -7.08
CA THR A 131 1.38 -14.02 -7.96
C THR A 131 1.15 -14.39 -9.42
N GLY A 132 0.97 -13.38 -10.28
CA GLY A 132 0.60 -13.60 -11.68
C GLY A 132 -0.90 -13.91 -11.87
N ASN A 133 -1.35 -13.87 -13.12
CA ASN A 133 -2.75 -14.07 -13.46
C ASN A 133 -3.19 -15.50 -13.18
N ILE A 134 -4.28 -15.66 -12.44
CA ILE A 134 -4.82 -16.97 -12.05
C ILE A 134 -5.23 -17.86 -13.24
N ASN A 135 -5.41 -17.26 -14.42
CA ASN A 135 -5.78 -17.97 -15.65
C ASN A 135 -4.58 -18.33 -16.53
N ASP A 136 -3.41 -17.71 -16.30
CA ASP A 136 -2.23 -17.79 -17.18
C ASP A 136 -1.02 -18.39 -16.44
N ASP A 137 -1.24 -19.46 -15.68
CA ASP A 137 -0.21 -20.15 -14.87
C ASP A 137 0.38 -19.30 -13.73
N PRO A 138 -0.40 -19.06 -12.64
CA PRO A 138 0.06 -18.30 -11.49
C PRO A 138 1.10 -19.08 -10.66
N GLU A 139 2.01 -18.35 -10.02
CA GLU A 139 2.87 -18.93 -8.99
C GLU A 139 2.08 -19.01 -7.68
N ILE A 140 1.82 -20.23 -7.19
CA ILE A 140 1.05 -20.48 -5.96
C ILE A 140 1.95 -21.07 -4.88
N ASN A 141 1.88 -20.48 -3.70
CA ASN A 141 2.63 -20.95 -2.54
C ASN A 141 1.73 -21.11 -1.33
N CYS A 142 1.93 -22.21 -0.60
CA CYS A 142 1.43 -22.34 0.76
C CYS A 142 2.28 -21.47 1.68
N ILE A 143 1.71 -20.37 2.18
CA ILE A 143 2.36 -19.37 3.01
C ILE A 143 1.85 -19.44 4.44
N TYR A 144 2.75 -19.17 5.39
CA TYR A 144 2.41 -19.13 6.80
C TYR A 144 1.90 -17.75 7.18
N GLN A 145 0.75 -17.71 7.85
CA GLN A 145 0.29 -16.49 8.50
C GLN A 145 0.94 -16.44 9.88
N ASN A 146 1.68 -15.36 10.15
CA ASN A 146 2.16 -15.11 11.50
C ASN A 146 0.98 -14.65 12.36
N ASP A 147 0.22 -15.63 12.86
CA ASP A 147 -0.86 -15.44 13.81
C ASP A 147 -0.24 -15.11 15.17
N SER A 148 0.20 -13.86 15.35
CA SER A 148 0.62 -13.31 16.64
C SER A 148 1.64 -14.18 17.42
N ALA A 149 2.63 -14.75 16.73
CA ALA A 149 3.82 -15.23 17.43
C ALA A 149 4.61 -14.00 17.89
N GLN A 150 4.24 -13.48 19.07
CA GLN A 150 4.95 -12.46 19.85
C GLN A 150 5.20 -11.14 19.10
N ASN A 151 4.16 -10.31 18.99
CA ASN A 151 4.39 -8.88 18.78
C ASN A 151 5.02 -8.30 20.07
N LEU A 152 6.34 -8.46 20.24
CA LEU A 152 7.12 -8.01 21.41
C LEU A 152 7.13 -6.47 21.58
N PHE A 153 6.45 -5.74 20.68
CA PHE A 153 6.29 -4.28 20.72
C PHE A 153 4.99 -3.83 21.36
N LEU A 154 4.06 -4.74 21.68
CA LEU A 154 2.92 -4.44 22.52
C LEU A 154 3.34 -4.77 23.95
N PRO A 155 3.74 -3.79 24.80
CA PRO A 155 3.86 -4.04 26.23
C PRO A 155 2.52 -4.61 26.71
N ASP A 156 2.56 -5.59 27.62
CA ASP A 156 1.43 -6.23 28.27
C ASP A 156 0.36 -5.22 28.74
N GLN A 157 -0.48 -4.77 27.81
CA GLN A 157 -1.58 -3.86 28.10
C GLN A 157 -2.88 -4.63 28.10
N LEU A 158 -2.85 -5.83 28.63
CA LEU A 158 -4.04 -6.56 29.05
C LEU A 158 -3.71 -7.19 30.39
N GLY A 159 -4.06 -6.47 31.46
CA GLY A 159 -4.19 -7.05 32.79
C GLY A 159 -5.12 -8.28 32.78
N PRO A 160 -5.20 -9.03 33.88
CA PRO A 160 -5.89 -10.32 33.92
C PRO A 160 -7.37 -10.15 33.55
N GLY A 161 -7.71 -10.53 32.31
CA GLY A 161 -9.07 -10.38 31.75
C GLY A 161 -9.17 -9.90 30.30
N GLY A 162 -8.06 -9.61 29.61
CA GLY A 162 -8.10 -9.25 28.19
C GLY A 162 -8.31 -10.45 27.27
N ASN A 163 -9.48 -10.55 26.65
CA ASN A 163 -9.75 -11.55 25.62
C ASN A 163 -8.83 -11.32 24.40
N ALA A 164 -8.27 -12.41 23.87
CA ALA A 164 -7.53 -12.40 22.61
C ALA A 164 -8.40 -11.83 21.48
N PRO A 165 -7.82 -11.05 20.54
CA PRO A 165 -8.56 -10.63 19.36
C PRO A 165 -8.95 -11.87 18.56
N GLU A 166 -10.26 -12.05 18.37
CA GLU A 166 -10.81 -13.08 17.51
C GLU A 166 -10.49 -12.71 16.05
N ASN A 167 -9.39 -13.26 15.54
CA ASN A 167 -8.93 -13.01 14.19
C ASN A 167 -9.76 -13.84 13.20
N ASN A 168 -10.90 -13.29 12.78
CA ASN A 168 -11.69 -13.79 11.65
C ASN A 168 -11.07 -13.33 10.31
N PHE A 169 -9.90 -13.88 9.94
CA PHE A 169 -9.27 -13.70 8.63
C PHE A 169 -8.94 -15.02 7.94
#